data_AF-A0A6N0BPD2-F1
#
_entry.id   AF-A0A6N0BPD2-F1
#
_cell.length_a   1.000
_cell.length_b   1.000
_cell.length_c   1.000
_cell.angle_alpha   90.00
_cell.angle_beta   90.00
_cell.angle_gamma   90.00
#
_symmetry.space_group_name_H-M   'P 1'
#
loop_
_entity.id
_entity.type
_entity.pdbx_description
1 polymer ?
#
loop_
_entity_poly.entity_id
_entity_poly.type
_entity_poly.pdbx_seq_one_letter_code
_entity_poly.pdbx_strand_id
1 'polypeptide(L)'
;MKNESAYLQATQDLPAGEAETPAAADPTIVLLPLYRAGTRVSYQGRDYTVGHVVINRSELQVYLQELGSSVPAEKVQLAPTRLVLQRS
;
A
#
# COMPACT_ATOMS: atom_id res chain seq x y z
N MET A 1 8.52 -62.42 35.13
CA MET A 1 7.86 -61.70 36.24
C MET A 1 8.84 -60.70 36.82
N LYS A 2 8.39 -59.47 37.12
CA LYS A 2 9.13 -58.31 37.70
C LYS A 2 9.85 -57.46 36.63
N ASN A 3 9.55 -56.19 36.37
CA ASN A 3 8.83 -55.15 37.13
C ASN A 3 8.15 -54.13 36.19
N GLU A 4 6.84 -53.96 36.36
CA GLU A 4 6.15 -52.69 36.14
C GLU A 4 6.54 -51.75 37.29
N SER A 5 6.93 -50.51 36.99
CA SER A 5 6.83 -49.29 37.83
C SER A 5 7.94 -48.30 37.47
N ALA A 6 7.64 -47.36 36.59
CA ALA A 6 8.28 -46.04 36.59
C ALA A 6 7.42 -45.03 35.81
N TYR A 7 6.15 -44.90 36.20
CA TYR A 7 5.40 -43.67 35.95
C TYR A 7 5.78 -42.68 37.06
N LEU A 8 6.80 -41.85 36.83
CA LEU A 8 7.04 -40.64 37.63
C LEU A 8 7.50 -39.50 36.72
N GLN A 9 6.53 -38.64 36.40
CA GLN A 9 6.61 -37.19 36.35
C GLN A 9 7.92 -36.56 35.82
N ALA A 10 7.86 -36.13 34.57
CA ALA A 10 8.34 -34.78 34.25
C ALA A 10 7.14 -34.03 33.67
N THR A 11 6.34 -33.40 34.54
CA THR A 11 5.56 -32.23 34.13
C THR A 11 6.60 -31.21 33.70
N GLN A 12 6.90 -31.17 32.40
CA GLN A 12 7.60 -30.03 31.83
C GLN A 12 6.64 -28.84 32.00
N ASP A 13 6.96 -27.99 32.97
CA ASP A 13 6.55 -26.60 33.00
C ASP A 13 7.00 -25.99 31.66
N LEU A 14 6.13 -26.06 30.66
CA LEU A 14 6.22 -25.22 29.48
C LEU A 14 6.06 -23.80 30.02
N PRO A 15 7.03 -22.88 29.84
CA PRO A 15 6.79 -21.49 30.16
C PRO A 15 5.55 -21.09 29.38
N ALA A 16 4.54 -20.61 30.12
CA ALA A 16 3.28 -20.12 29.58
C ALA A 16 3.62 -19.30 28.34
N GLY A 17 3.15 -19.75 27.18
CA GLY A 17 3.36 -19.05 25.93
C GLY A 17 2.97 -17.61 26.16
N GLU A 18 3.94 -16.71 26.07
CA GLU A 18 3.65 -15.31 25.87
C GLU A 18 2.77 -15.29 24.64
N ALA A 19 1.48 -15.04 24.84
CA ALA A 19 0.62 -14.67 23.75
C ALA A 19 1.28 -13.43 23.15
N GLU A 20 2.00 -13.62 22.04
CA GLU A 20 2.51 -12.54 21.22
C GLU A 20 1.29 -11.69 20.88
N THR A 21 1.08 -10.65 21.68
CA THR A 21 0.11 -9.61 21.34
C THR A 21 0.62 -9.09 20.02
N PRO A 22 -0.14 -9.19 18.91
CA PRO A 22 0.35 -8.72 17.64
C PRO A 22 0.70 -7.25 17.82
N ALA A 23 1.99 -6.94 17.76
CA ALA A 23 2.44 -5.56 17.83
C ALA A 23 1.67 -4.79 16.76
N ALA A 24 1.00 -3.71 17.16
CA ALA A 24 0.33 -2.83 16.22
C ALA A 24 1.40 -2.34 15.24
N ALA A 25 1.42 -2.92 14.04
CA ALA A 25 2.43 -2.61 13.05
C ALA A 25 2.34 -1.12 12.71
N ASP A 26 3.48 -0.44 12.71
CA ASP A 26 3.54 0.96 12.32
C ASP A 26 2.91 1.15 10.93
N PRO A 27 2.12 2.22 10.72
CA PRO A 27 1.45 2.42 9.45
C PRO A 27 2.49 2.64 8.34
N THR A 28 2.31 1.95 7.23
CA THR A 28 3.21 2.07 6.09
C THR A 28 2.91 3.37 5.34
N ILE A 29 3.90 4.27 5.20
CA ILE A 29 3.75 5.52 4.45
C ILE A 29 4.27 5.32 3.04
N VAL A 30 3.49 5.71 2.04
CA VAL A 30 3.91 5.68 0.63
C VAL A 30 3.71 7.06 0.00
N LEU A 31 4.66 7.48 -0.83
CA LEU A 31 4.60 8.71 -1.61
C LEU A 31 4.32 8.36 -3.07
N LEU A 32 3.13 8.70 -3.56
CA LEU A 32 2.70 8.38 -4.92
C LEU A 32 2.00 9.57 -5.57
N PRO A 33 2.22 9.85 -6.87
CA PRO A 33 1.41 10.81 -7.59
C PRO A 33 -0.04 10.30 -7.68
N LEU A 34 -1.00 11.15 -7.29
CA LEU A 34 -2.42 10.82 -7.34
C LEU A 34 -3.13 11.64 -8.42
N TYR A 35 -3.35 11.02 -9.57
CA TYR A 35 -4.10 11.63 -10.66
C TYR A 35 -5.60 11.53 -10.37
N ARG A 36 -6.26 12.68 -10.19
CA ARG A 36 -7.70 12.79 -9.99
C ARG A 36 -8.25 13.94 -10.81
N ALA A 37 -9.51 13.87 -11.19
CA ALA A 37 -10.20 14.98 -11.85
C ALA A 37 -10.07 16.28 -11.02
N GLY A 38 -9.83 17.40 -11.70
CA GLY A 38 -9.61 18.71 -11.09
C GLY A 38 -8.21 18.97 -10.55
N THR A 39 -7.30 17.99 -10.53
CA THR A 39 -5.91 18.24 -10.12
C THR A 39 -5.15 19.02 -11.20
N ARG A 40 -4.34 20.00 -10.78
CA ARG A 40 -3.39 20.70 -11.65
C ARG A 40 -2.11 19.89 -11.79
N VAL A 41 -1.66 19.75 -13.03
CA VAL A 41 -0.45 18.99 -13.40
C VAL A 41 0.35 19.76 -14.44
N SER A 42 1.65 19.47 -14.55
CA SER A 42 2.48 20.05 -15.60
C SER A 42 2.79 19.03 -16.70
N TYR A 43 2.65 19.44 -17.95
CA TYR A 43 2.97 18.63 -19.13
C TYR A 43 3.68 19.51 -20.16
N GLN A 44 4.87 19.09 -20.60
CA GLN A 44 5.73 19.86 -21.51
C GLN A 44 5.95 21.32 -21.06
N GLY A 45 6.09 21.54 -19.75
CA GLY A 45 6.33 22.88 -19.16
C GLY A 45 5.10 23.80 -19.10
N ARG A 46 3.90 23.28 -19.36
CA ARG A 46 2.64 24.02 -19.20
C ARG A 46 1.72 23.34 -18.20
N ASP A 47 0.93 24.14 -17.51
CA ASP A 47 -0.03 23.63 -16.52
C ASP A 47 -1.37 23.30 -17.17
N TYR A 48 -1.87 22.13 -16.84
CA TYR A 48 -3.15 21.58 -17.28
C TYR A 48 -3.97 21.10 -16.09
N THR A 49 -5.26 20.96 -16.32
CA THR A 49 -6.22 20.41 -15.37
C THR A 49 -6.59 18.99 -15.81
N VAL A 50 -6.46 18.04 -14.91
CA VAL A 50 -6.89 16.66 -15.16
C VAL A 50 -8.41 16.62 -15.28
N GLY A 51 -8.94 16.14 -16.40
CA GLY A 51 -10.37 15.93 -16.60
C GLY A 51 -10.84 14.59 -16.06
N HIS A 52 -10.19 13.52 -16.51
CA HIS A 52 -10.43 12.16 -16.03
C HIS A 52 -9.19 11.30 -16.27
N VAL A 53 -9.19 10.11 -15.68
CA VAL A 53 -8.09 9.16 -15.76
C VAL A 53 -8.65 7.83 -16.26
N VAL A 54 -7.96 7.22 -17.21
CA VAL A 54 -8.37 5.96 -17.83
C VAL A 54 -7.23 4.95 -17.70
N ILE A 55 -7.57 3.71 -17.41
CA ILE A 55 -6.63 2.59 -17.46
C ILE A 55 -6.95 1.77 -18.72
N ASN A 56 -5.96 1.60 -19.59
CA ASN A 56 -6.10 0.80 -20.81
C ASN A 56 -4.94 -0.20 -20.91
N ARG A 57 -5.23 -1.50 -20.92
CA ARG A 57 -4.23 -2.59 -21.09
C ARG A 57 -2.97 -2.43 -20.21
N SER A 58 -3.15 -1.92 -18.98
CA SER A 58 -2.09 -1.62 -17.99
C SER A 58 -1.39 -0.26 -18.13
N GLU A 59 -1.76 0.59 -19.08
CA GLU A 59 -1.31 1.97 -19.14
C GLU A 59 -2.29 2.93 -18.45
N LEU A 60 -1.76 3.82 -17.63
CA LEU A 60 -2.52 4.91 -17.02
C LEU A 60 -2.44 6.14 -17.94
N GLN A 61 -3.60 6.58 -18.41
CA GLN A 61 -3.75 7.72 -19.29
C GLN A 61 -4.50 8.84 -18.58
N VAL A 62 -3.99 10.06 -18.66
CA VAL A 62 -4.53 11.25 -18.01
C VAL A 62 -5.07 12.18 -19.08
N TYR A 63 -6.38 12.41 -19.08
CA TYR A 63 -7.00 13.39 -19.97
C TYR A 63 -6.78 14.81 -19.44
N LEU A 64 -6.17 15.66 -20.26
CA LEU A 64 -5.88 17.06 -19.92
C LEU A 64 -6.94 17.97 -20.56
N GLN A 65 -7.70 18.70 -19.75
CA GLN A 65 -8.87 19.47 -20.20
C GLN A 65 -8.52 20.51 -21.27
N GLU A 66 -7.49 21.32 -21.02
CA GLU A 66 -7.10 22.41 -21.91
C GLU A 66 -6.37 21.91 -23.16
N LEU A 67 -5.79 20.71 -23.11
CA LEU A 67 -5.17 20.06 -24.28
C LEU A 67 -6.21 19.33 -25.13
N GLY A 68 -7.30 18.86 -24.53
CA GLY A 68 -8.33 18.08 -25.22
C GLY A 68 -7.88 16.65 -25.60
N SER A 69 -6.84 16.12 -24.96
CA SER A 69 -6.32 14.78 -25.26
C SER A 69 -5.79 14.06 -24.02
N SER A 70 -5.69 12.73 -24.14
CA SER A 70 -5.09 11.87 -23.12
C SER A 70 -3.59 11.71 -23.36
N VAL A 71 -2.83 11.80 -22.29
CA VAL A 71 -1.38 11.59 -22.29
C VAL A 71 -1.01 10.51 -21.27
N PRO A 72 0.06 9.75 -21.51
CA PRO A 72 0.55 8.78 -20.53
C PRO A 72 0.91 9.47 -19.21
N ALA A 73 0.50 8.89 -18.09
CA ALA A 73 0.67 9.47 -16.77
C ALA A 73 2.14 9.74 -16.43
N GLU A 74 3.06 8.89 -16.89
CA GLU A 74 4.50 9.03 -16.67
C GLU A 74 5.11 10.27 -17.35
N LYS A 75 4.41 10.87 -18.33
CA LYS A 75 4.85 12.12 -18.97
C LYS A 75 4.34 13.37 -18.25
N VAL A 76 3.46 13.20 -17.26
CA VAL A 76 2.82 14.27 -16.51
C VAL A 76 3.52 14.45 -15.16
N GLN A 77 3.90 15.68 -14.86
CA GLN A 77 4.55 16.02 -13.61
C GLN A 77 3.51 16.45 -12.57
N LEU A 78 3.56 15.81 -11.41
CA LEU A 78 2.68 16.08 -10.27
C LEU A 78 3.46 15.82 -8.98
N ALA A 79 3.26 16.68 -7.97
CA ALA A 79 3.84 16.46 -6.65
C ALA A 79 3.29 15.17 -6.02
N PRO A 80 4.15 14.30 -5.43
CA PRO A 80 3.69 13.09 -4.76
C PRO A 80 2.74 13.40 -3.60
N THR A 81 1.71 12.58 -3.48
CA THR A 81 0.77 12.59 -2.35
C THR A 81 1.23 11.61 -1.28
N ARG A 82 1.20 12.03 -0.01
CA ARG A 82 1.51 11.19 1.14
C ARG A 82 0.30 10.34 1.50
N LEU A 83 0.41 9.03 1.30
CA LEU A 83 -0.60 8.04 1.66
C LEU A 83 -0.14 7.25 2.89
N VAL A 84 -1.05 7.06 3.85
CA VAL A 84 -0.83 6.24 5.03
C VAL A 84 -1.62 4.95 4.84
N LEU A 85 -0.93 3.83 4.66
CA LEU A 85 -1.54 2.52 4.48
C LEU A 85 -1.69 1.86 5.86
N GLN A 86 -2.92 1.50 6.19
CA GLN A 86 -3.26 0.73 7.39
C GLN A 86 -3.83 -0.61 6.95
N ARG A 87 -3.34 -1.71 7.54
CA ARG A 87 -3.97 -3.03 7.37
C ARG A 87 -5.14 -3.11 8.34
N SER A 88 -6.33 -3.37 7.81
CA SER A 88 -7.57 -3.62 8.57
C SER A 88 -7.69 -5.08 8.97
#